data_AF-A0A011RMU1-F1
#
_entry.id   AF-A0A011RMU1-F1
#
_cell.length_a   1.000
_cell.length_b   1.000
_cell.length_c   1.000
_cell.angle_alpha   90.00
_cell.angle_beta   90.00
_cell.angle_gamma   90.00
#
_symmetry.space_group_name_H-M   'P 1'
#
loop_
_entity.id
_entity.type
_entity.pdbx_description
1 polymer ?
#
loop_
_entity_poly.entity_id
_entity_poly.type
_entity_poly.pdbx_seq_one_letter_code
_entity_poly.pdbx_strand_id
1 'polypeptide(L)'
;MGIAFQVPTTADFRAGMDAGLTAAAGWFFTAPSGTPAKTISASQANIVRLLNLVRNNAEIREVEAALKQDVAISYRLLRYINSAGFGLSCEIQSFRHAVTMLGYDKLNRWLSLLLGTASKDPMAPALMHTALVRARLMELLATGLVDKPEYDNLFITGAFSLLDALLGLGMEQILEAMRLPEPISDALLGNGGRYQPFLDLALASEAGDGRAIAEQAAMLGLTAAQFNAAQLQALAFADAMEF
;
A
#
# COMPACT_ATOMS: atom_id res chain seq x y z
N MET A 1 7.94 14.31 -30.92
CA MET A 1 7.28 13.63 -29.79
C MET A 1 6.94 14.68 -28.75
N GLY A 2 5.66 14.86 -28.43
CA GLY A 2 5.24 15.76 -27.35
C GLY A 2 5.19 15.00 -26.03
N ILE A 3 5.81 15.54 -24.98
CA ILE A 3 5.75 15.00 -23.63
C ILE A 3 5.19 16.09 -22.70
N ALA A 4 4.12 15.78 -21.97
CA ALA A 4 3.61 16.65 -20.92
C ALA A 4 4.17 16.24 -19.54
N PHE A 5 4.53 17.22 -18.71
CA PHE A 5 4.97 17.01 -17.33
C PHE A 5 4.00 17.65 -16.36
N GLN A 6 3.99 17.16 -15.12
CA GLN A 6 3.13 17.64 -14.03
C GLN A 6 1.64 17.62 -14.40
N VAL A 7 1.22 16.59 -15.15
CA VAL A 7 -0.19 16.42 -15.52
C VAL A 7 -1.01 16.18 -14.25
N PRO A 8 -1.99 17.04 -13.92
CA PRO A 8 -2.60 17.03 -12.60
C PRO A 8 -3.79 16.07 -12.49
N THR A 9 -4.54 15.84 -13.59
CA THR A 9 -5.74 14.99 -13.55
C THR A 9 -5.76 13.92 -14.65
N THR A 10 -6.53 12.86 -14.41
CA THR A 10 -6.73 11.80 -15.42
C THR A 10 -7.42 12.36 -16.68
N ALA A 11 -8.23 13.42 -16.53
CA ALA A 11 -8.86 14.10 -17.65
C ALA A 11 -7.83 14.83 -18.52
N ASP A 12 -6.87 15.54 -17.90
CA ASP A 12 -5.79 16.22 -18.61
C ASP A 12 -4.85 15.23 -19.31
N PHE A 13 -4.57 14.09 -18.65
CA PHE A 13 -3.84 12.99 -19.26
C PHE A 13 -4.54 12.52 -20.55
N ARG A 14 -5.85 12.23 -20.47
CA ARG A 14 -6.64 11.79 -21.64
C ARG A 14 -6.66 12.85 -22.75
N ALA A 15 -6.93 14.10 -22.40
CA ALA A 15 -6.94 15.20 -23.35
C ALA A 15 -5.58 15.38 -24.05
N GLY A 16 -4.48 15.22 -23.32
CA GLY A 16 -3.13 15.25 -23.88
C GLY A 16 -2.87 14.10 -24.86
N MET A 17 -3.28 12.88 -24.51
CA MET A 17 -3.15 11.72 -25.41
C MET A 17 -4.02 11.87 -26.66
N ASP A 18 -5.26 12.34 -26.52
CA ASP A 18 -6.19 12.58 -27.64
C ASP A 18 -5.69 13.70 -28.57
N ALA A 19 -4.94 14.68 -28.03
CA ALA A 19 -4.27 15.73 -28.80
C ALA A 19 -2.99 15.24 -29.53
N GLY A 20 -2.62 13.97 -29.40
CA GLY A 20 -1.48 13.37 -30.09
C GLY A 20 -0.14 13.47 -29.34
N LEU A 21 -0.15 13.74 -28.03
CA LEU A 21 1.07 13.61 -27.23
C LEU A 21 1.54 12.15 -27.18
N THR A 22 2.86 11.99 -27.08
CA THR A 22 3.50 10.67 -27.06
C THR A 22 3.56 10.11 -25.64
N ALA A 23 3.71 10.98 -24.64
CA ALA A 23 3.75 10.59 -23.24
C ALA A 23 3.29 11.73 -22.33
N ALA A 24 2.92 11.38 -21.10
CA ALA A 24 2.58 12.32 -20.06
C ALA A 24 3.07 11.77 -18.71
N ALA A 25 3.58 12.67 -17.85
CA ALA A 25 4.08 12.36 -16.53
C ALA A 25 3.42 13.25 -15.48
N GLY A 26 3.01 12.66 -14.36
CA GLY A 26 2.38 13.35 -13.25
C GLY A 26 1.74 12.37 -12.27
N TRP A 27 1.17 12.90 -11.19
CA TRP A 27 0.53 12.12 -10.13
C TRP A 27 -0.98 11.90 -10.35
N PHE A 28 -1.49 12.20 -11.55
CA PHE A 28 -2.91 12.08 -11.91
C PHE A 28 -3.52 10.69 -11.69
N PHE A 29 -2.70 9.64 -11.53
CA PHE A 29 -3.14 8.26 -11.34
C PHE A 29 -3.46 7.92 -9.88
N THR A 30 -3.04 8.75 -8.91
CA THR A 30 -3.31 8.51 -7.47
C THR A 30 -4.71 8.93 -7.04
N ALA A 31 -5.39 9.74 -7.86
CA ALA A 31 -6.78 10.13 -7.61
C ALA A 31 -7.73 8.98 -8.01
N PRO A 32 -8.81 8.74 -7.25
CA PRO A 32 -9.84 7.79 -7.64
C PRO A 32 -10.40 8.15 -9.01
N SER A 33 -10.36 7.20 -9.95
CA SER A 33 -10.99 7.43 -11.24
C SER A 33 -12.50 7.57 -11.02
N GLY A 34 -13.11 8.68 -11.45
CA GLY A 34 -14.56 8.93 -11.33
C GLY A 34 -15.45 7.98 -12.17
N THR A 35 -14.89 6.86 -12.61
CA THR A 35 -15.59 5.76 -13.29
C THR A 35 -16.40 5.00 -12.24
N PRO A 36 -17.65 4.59 -12.50
CA PRO A 36 -18.49 3.92 -11.52
C PRO A 36 -17.79 2.70 -10.90
N ALA A 37 -18.06 2.52 -9.60
CA ALA A 37 -17.58 1.44 -8.76
C ALA A 37 -17.44 0.11 -9.49
N LYS A 38 -16.19 -0.35 -9.69
CA LYS A 38 -15.95 -1.73 -10.10
C LYS A 38 -16.33 -2.62 -8.91
N THR A 39 -17.25 -3.56 -9.11
CA THR A 39 -17.54 -4.58 -8.10
C THR A 39 -16.27 -5.36 -7.77
N ILE A 40 -16.00 -5.57 -6.47
CA ILE A 40 -14.88 -6.40 -6.00
C ILE A 40 -14.91 -7.75 -6.72
N SER A 41 -13.80 -8.13 -7.35
CA SER A 41 -13.69 -9.41 -8.04
C SER A 41 -13.67 -10.57 -7.05
N ALA A 42 -13.99 -11.79 -7.50
CA ALA A 42 -13.95 -12.97 -6.64
C ALA A 42 -12.56 -13.19 -6.00
N SER A 43 -11.47 -12.87 -6.70
CA SER A 43 -10.12 -12.98 -6.13
C SER A 43 -9.86 -11.90 -5.07
N GLN A 44 -10.30 -10.67 -5.30
CA GLN A 44 -10.19 -9.58 -4.31
C GLN A 44 -11.00 -9.89 -3.06
N ALA A 45 -12.22 -10.42 -3.22
CA ALA A 45 -13.06 -10.83 -2.11
C ALA A 45 -12.41 -11.92 -1.24
N ASN A 46 -11.69 -12.88 -1.86
CA ASN A 46 -10.97 -13.90 -1.12
C ASN A 46 -9.76 -13.33 -0.35
N ILE A 47 -9.06 -12.34 -0.92
CA ILE A 47 -7.97 -11.63 -0.22
C ILE A 47 -8.51 -10.87 1.00
N VAL A 48 -9.63 -10.15 0.85
CA VAL A 48 -10.29 -9.45 1.97
C VAL A 48 -10.74 -10.42 3.07
N ARG A 49 -11.29 -11.57 2.69
CA ARG A 49 -11.63 -12.63 3.65
C ARG A 49 -10.40 -13.13 4.41
N LEU A 50 -9.30 -13.36 3.71
CA LEU A 50 -8.03 -13.77 4.32
C LEU A 50 -7.49 -12.71 5.27
N LEU A 51 -7.53 -11.42 4.90
CA LEU A 51 -7.13 -10.31 5.77
C LEU A 51 -7.92 -10.33 7.08
N ASN A 52 -9.23 -10.51 7.00
CA ASN A 52 -10.10 -10.58 8.17
C ASN A 52 -9.78 -11.78 9.07
N LEU A 53 -9.52 -12.96 8.50
CA LEU A 53 -9.12 -14.14 9.30
C LEU A 53 -7.79 -13.91 10.02
N VAL A 54 -6.82 -13.33 9.32
CA VAL A 54 -5.49 -13.08 9.85
C VAL A 54 -5.51 -12.02 10.96
N ARG A 55 -6.24 -10.93 10.79
CA ARG A 55 -6.37 -9.86 11.79
C ARG A 55 -7.07 -10.29 13.07
N ASN A 56 -8.03 -11.21 12.95
CA ASN A 56 -8.76 -11.74 14.11
C ASN A 56 -8.02 -12.88 14.81
N ASN A 57 -6.75 -13.16 14.44
CA ASN A 57 -6.00 -14.32 14.93
C ASN A 57 -6.81 -15.63 14.84
N ALA A 58 -7.60 -15.78 13.75
CA ALA A 58 -8.42 -16.97 13.50
C ALA A 58 -7.55 -18.22 13.46
N GLU A 59 -8.12 -19.40 13.72
CA GLU A 59 -7.31 -20.61 13.77
C GLU A 59 -6.52 -20.80 12.48
N ILE A 60 -5.27 -21.26 12.57
CA ILE A 60 -4.40 -21.46 11.39
C ILE A 60 -5.08 -22.36 10.35
N ARG A 61 -5.96 -23.29 10.78
CA ARG A 61 -6.76 -24.14 9.90
C ARG A 61 -7.75 -23.35 9.04
N GLU A 62 -8.34 -22.28 9.57
CA GLU A 62 -9.27 -21.41 8.84
C GLU A 62 -8.54 -20.57 7.80
N VAL A 63 -7.37 -20.01 8.17
CA VAL A 63 -6.49 -19.29 7.25
C VAL A 63 -5.99 -20.22 6.14
N GLU A 64 -5.58 -21.44 6.49
CA GLU A 64 -5.17 -22.48 5.56
C GLU A 64 -6.31 -22.84 4.58
N ALA A 65 -7.54 -23.01 5.08
CA ALA A 65 -8.69 -23.33 4.25
C ALA A 65 -9.01 -22.20 3.26
N ALA A 66 -8.92 -20.94 3.69
CA ALA A 66 -9.15 -19.79 2.82
C ALA A 66 -8.03 -19.60 1.78
N LEU A 67 -6.76 -19.87 2.13
CA LEU A 67 -5.64 -19.86 1.18
C LEU A 67 -5.82 -20.93 0.09
N LYS A 68 -6.29 -22.13 0.46
CA LYS A 68 -6.55 -23.24 -0.48
C LYS A 68 -7.66 -22.95 -1.49
N GLN A 69 -8.54 -21.98 -1.23
CA GLN A 69 -9.61 -21.61 -2.15
C GLN A 69 -9.11 -20.83 -3.36
N ASP A 70 -7.91 -20.23 -3.29
CA ASP A 70 -7.31 -19.52 -4.40
C ASP A 70 -5.83 -19.91 -4.56
N VAL A 71 -5.58 -20.73 -5.59
CA VAL A 71 -4.26 -21.25 -5.91
C VAL A 71 -3.29 -20.13 -6.32
N ALA A 72 -3.79 -19.01 -6.88
CA ALA A 72 -2.94 -17.89 -7.28
C ALA A 72 -2.43 -17.10 -6.05
N ILE A 73 -3.29 -16.88 -5.05
CA ILE A 73 -2.90 -16.32 -3.74
C ILE A 73 -1.85 -17.22 -3.08
N SER A 74 -2.10 -18.53 -3.04
CA SER A 74 -1.20 -19.54 -2.49
C SER A 74 0.19 -19.53 -3.15
N TYR A 75 0.25 -19.45 -4.47
CA TYR A 75 1.51 -19.38 -5.21
C TYR A 75 2.28 -18.09 -4.93
N ARG A 76 1.59 -16.94 -4.91
CA ARG A 76 2.19 -15.63 -4.61
C ARG A 76 2.71 -15.55 -3.17
N LEU A 77 2.08 -16.23 -2.22
CA LEU A 77 2.56 -16.35 -0.84
C LEU A 77 3.90 -17.06 -0.78
N LEU A 78 4.01 -18.21 -1.44
CA LEU A 78 5.24 -19.00 -1.50
C LEU A 78 6.37 -18.21 -2.17
N ARG A 79 6.09 -17.51 -3.28
CA ARG A 79 7.07 -16.64 -3.95
C ARG A 79 7.51 -15.46 -3.07
N TYR A 80 6.59 -14.87 -2.31
CA TYR A 80 6.90 -13.78 -1.38
C TYR A 80 7.83 -14.25 -0.25
N ILE A 81 7.55 -15.41 0.36
CA ILE A 81 8.39 -15.98 1.43
C ILE A 81 9.79 -16.31 0.91
N ASN A 82 9.88 -16.78 -0.34
CA ASN A 82 11.15 -17.14 -0.99
C ASN A 82 11.88 -15.95 -1.61
N SER A 83 11.38 -14.72 -1.46
CA SER A 83 12.05 -13.52 -1.99
C SER A 83 13.20 -13.06 -1.10
N ALA A 84 14.21 -12.42 -1.70
CA ALA A 84 15.45 -12.01 -1.04
C ALA A 84 15.25 -11.11 0.20
N GLY A 85 14.10 -10.44 0.33
CA GLY A 85 13.77 -9.57 1.46
C GLY A 85 13.43 -10.28 2.78
N PHE A 86 13.14 -11.60 2.75
CA PHE A 86 12.77 -12.36 3.96
C PHE A 86 13.90 -13.22 4.53
N GLY A 87 14.97 -13.50 3.76
CA GLY A 87 16.19 -14.12 4.25
C GLY A 87 16.03 -15.51 4.88
N LEU A 88 15.03 -16.29 4.47
CA LEU A 88 14.74 -17.60 5.04
C LEU A 88 15.54 -18.72 4.34
N SER A 89 16.21 -19.56 5.13
CA SER A 89 17.03 -20.70 4.69
C SER A 89 16.30 -22.05 4.73
N CYS A 90 14.97 -22.06 4.93
CA CYS A 90 14.16 -23.27 5.10
C CYS A 90 13.11 -23.41 4.00
N GLU A 91 12.95 -24.64 3.50
CA GLU A 91 11.95 -25.00 2.49
C GLU A 91 10.54 -25.09 3.12
N ILE A 92 9.57 -24.44 2.50
CA ILE A 92 8.18 -24.40 2.99
C ILE A 92 7.48 -25.72 2.71
N GLN A 93 7.14 -26.46 3.77
CA GLN A 93 6.57 -27.81 3.64
C GLN A 93 5.02 -27.84 3.60
N SER A 94 4.33 -26.76 3.99
CA SER A 94 2.87 -26.66 3.94
C SER A 94 2.38 -25.23 4.16
N PHE A 95 1.11 -24.94 3.84
CA PHE A 95 0.48 -23.64 4.15
C PHE A 95 0.45 -23.33 5.64
N ARG A 96 0.20 -24.35 6.47
CA ARG A 96 0.30 -24.21 7.92
C ARG A 96 1.69 -23.76 8.34
N HIS A 97 2.73 -24.41 7.78
CA HIS A 97 4.12 -24.03 8.02
C HIS A 97 4.40 -22.59 7.57
N ALA A 98 3.90 -22.16 6.40
CA ALA A 98 4.03 -20.78 5.93
C ALA A 98 3.38 -19.75 6.89
N VAL A 99 2.14 -20.01 7.34
CA VAL A 99 1.41 -19.12 8.26
C VAL A 99 2.10 -19.06 9.63
N THR A 100 2.52 -20.20 10.19
CA THR A 100 3.25 -20.25 11.47
C THR A 100 4.60 -19.56 11.38
N MET A 101 5.30 -19.67 10.25
CA MET A 101 6.63 -19.11 10.05
C MET A 101 6.60 -17.58 9.81
N LEU A 102 5.64 -17.09 9.03
CA LEU A 102 5.43 -15.65 8.81
C LEU A 102 4.90 -14.96 10.08
N GLY A 103 3.97 -15.61 10.78
CA GLY A 103 3.14 -14.97 11.78
C GLY A 103 2.01 -14.14 11.16
N TYR A 104 1.01 -13.82 11.97
CA TYR A 104 -0.18 -13.08 11.52
C TYR A 104 0.16 -11.66 11.03
N ASP A 105 1.10 -10.98 11.68
CA ASP A 105 1.47 -9.60 11.32
C ASP A 105 2.06 -9.51 9.90
N LYS A 106 3.03 -10.36 9.60
CA LYS A 106 3.67 -10.38 8.26
C LYS A 106 2.73 -10.90 7.19
N LEU A 107 1.85 -11.85 7.53
CA LEU A 107 0.83 -12.34 6.61
C LEU A 107 -0.22 -11.28 6.30
N ASN A 108 -0.62 -10.47 7.29
CA ASN A 108 -1.52 -9.32 7.11
C ASN A 108 -0.87 -8.27 6.20
N ARG A 109 0.42 -7.97 6.43
CA ARG A 109 1.21 -7.08 5.56
C ARG A 109 1.24 -7.59 4.12
N TRP A 110 1.52 -8.87 3.91
CA TRP A 110 1.56 -9.46 2.57
C TRP A 110 0.20 -9.47 1.86
N LEU A 111 -0.88 -9.90 2.56
CA LEU A 111 -2.23 -9.91 1.99
C LEU A 111 -2.69 -8.50 1.60
N SER A 112 -2.28 -7.49 2.38
CA SER A 112 -2.54 -6.08 2.11
C SER A 112 -1.92 -5.64 0.78
N LEU A 113 -0.67 -6.06 0.52
CA LEU A 113 0.00 -5.83 -0.77
C LEU A 113 -0.68 -6.59 -1.90
N LEU A 114 -1.06 -7.84 -1.65
CA LEU A 114 -1.70 -8.69 -2.65
C LEU A 114 -3.03 -8.12 -3.13
N LEU A 115 -3.81 -7.50 -2.23
CA LEU A 115 -5.07 -6.84 -2.58
C LEU A 115 -4.85 -5.73 -3.61
N GLY A 116 -3.74 -4.97 -3.47
CA GLY A 116 -3.34 -3.97 -4.46
C GLY A 116 -2.98 -4.55 -5.83
N THR A 117 -2.33 -5.73 -5.88
CA THR A 117 -1.94 -6.41 -7.16
C THR A 117 -3.11 -7.05 -7.91
N ALA A 118 -4.27 -7.19 -7.28
CA ALA A 118 -5.40 -7.93 -7.84
C ALA A 118 -6.21 -7.08 -8.86
N SER A 119 -5.91 -5.78 -8.97
CA SER A 119 -6.57 -4.89 -9.93
C SER A 119 -6.05 -5.13 -11.35
N LYS A 120 -6.97 -5.18 -12.33
CA LYS A 120 -6.63 -5.25 -13.77
C LYS A 120 -6.41 -3.86 -14.39
N ASP A 121 -6.35 -2.83 -13.55
CA ASP A 121 -6.12 -1.47 -14.02
C ASP A 121 -4.71 -1.31 -14.59
N PRO A 122 -4.53 -0.74 -15.80
CA PRO A 122 -3.19 -0.44 -16.32
C PRO A 122 -2.35 0.45 -15.40
N MET A 123 -2.99 1.25 -14.54
CA MET A 123 -2.31 2.09 -13.54
C MET A 123 -1.99 1.35 -12.24
N ALA A 124 -2.47 0.10 -12.06
CA ALA A 124 -2.29 -0.66 -10.82
C ALA A 124 -0.81 -0.82 -10.43
N PRO A 125 0.15 -1.11 -11.33
CA PRO A 125 1.56 -1.20 -10.95
C PRO A 125 2.12 0.11 -10.36
N ALA A 126 1.76 1.26 -10.94
CA ALA A 126 2.20 2.58 -10.46
C ALA A 126 1.56 2.94 -9.11
N LEU A 127 0.26 2.66 -8.95
CA LEU A 127 -0.47 2.81 -7.69
C LEU A 127 0.14 1.95 -6.58
N MET A 128 0.46 0.70 -6.90
CA MET A 128 1.06 -0.24 -5.97
C MET A 128 2.46 0.15 -5.53
N HIS A 129 3.31 0.54 -6.48
CA HIS A 129 4.63 1.06 -6.19
C HIS A 129 4.54 2.27 -5.26
N THR A 130 3.66 3.23 -5.58
CA THR A 130 3.42 4.42 -4.75
C THR A 130 2.94 4.05 -3.35
N ALA A 131 1.96 3.15 -3.24
CA ALA A 131 1.46 2.68 -1.95
C ALA A 131 2.56 2.01 -1.11
N LEU A 132 3.44 1.23 -1.73
CA LEU A 132 4.60 0.62 -1.07
C LEU A 132 5.61 1.65 -0.58
N VAL A 133 5.90 2.67 -1.40
CA VAL A 133 6.78 3.77 -1.00
C VAL A 133 6.20 4.48 0.22
N ARG A 134 4.91 4.86 0.19
CA ARG A 134 4.22 5.47 1.35
C ARG A 134 4.31 4.60 2.60
N ALA A 135 3.99 3.30 2.45
CA ALA A 135 4.02 2.34 3.54
C ALA A 135 5.39 2.28 4.21
N ARG A 136 6.45 2.08 3.42
CA ARG A 136 7.81 1.97 3.94
C ARG A 136 8.33 3.30 4.46
N LEU A 137 7.99 4.40 3.82
CA LEU A 137 8.37 5.74 4.25
C LEU A 137 7.77 6.04 5.63
N MET A 138 6.47 5.84 5.82
CA MET A 138 5.80 6.06 7.12
C MET A 138 6.40 5.21 8.23
N GLU A 139 6.71 3.93 7.96
CA GLU A 139 7.38 3.03 8.89
C GLU A 139 8.77 3.56 9.30
N LEU A 140 9.58 4.00 8.33
CA LEU A 140 10.94 4.50 8.57
C LEU A 140 10.94 5.84 9.31
N LEU A 141 10.06 6.77 8.95
CA LEU A 141 9.97 8.10 9.57
C LEU A 141 9.59 8.03 11.04
N ALA A 142 8.85 7.00 11.45
CA ALA A 142 8.43 6.84 12.83
C ALA A 142 9.51 6.27 13.76
N THR A 143 10.66 5.88 13.21
CA THR A 143 11.76 5.28 13.98
C THR A 143 12.19 6.19 15.13
N GLY A 144 11.97 5.72 16.37
CA GLY A 144 12.31 6.48 17.58
C GLY A 144 11.31 7.57 17.97
N LEU A 145 10.21 7.72 17.23
CA LEU A 145 9.09 8.61 17.54
C LEU A 145 7.89 7.88 18.14
N VAL A 146 7.75 6.59 17.87
CA VAL A 146 6.64 5.74 18.35
C VAL A 146 7.17 4.40 18.87
N ASP A 147 6.31 3.68 19.60
CA ASP A 147 6.59 2.32 20.04
C ASP A 147 6.60 1.33 18.87
N LYS A 148 7.39 0.25 19.01
CA LYS A 148 7.55 -0.78 17.97
C LYS A 148 6.23 -1.33 17.37
N PRO A 149 5.15 -1.56 18.14
CA PRO A 149 3.88 -2.07 17.58
C PRO A 149 3.22 -1.11 16.58
N GLU A 150 3.51 0.19 16.66
CA GLU A 150 2.88 1.20 15.81
C GLU A 150 3.49 1.22 14.39
N TYR A 151 4.69 0.66 14.21
CA TYR A 151 5.35 0.59 12.90
C TYR A 151 4.54 -0.20 11.86
N ASP A 152 3.94 -1.32 12.27
CA ASP A 152 3.11 -2.12 11.37
C ASP A 152 1.83 -1.37 10.98
N ASN A 153 1.22 -0.62 11.92
CA ASN A 153 0.04 0.18 11.63
C ASN A 153 0.34 1.35 10.68
N LEU A 154 1.49 2.00 10.81
CA LEU A 154 1.96 3.02 9.89
C LEU A 154 2.22 2.47 8.48
N PHE A 155 2.84 1.28 8.40
CA PHE A 155 3.02 0.60 7.13
C PHE A 155 1.67 0.29 6.47
N ILE A 156 0.72 -0.28 7.22
CA ILE A 156 -0.62 -0.59 6.71
C ILE A 156 -1.33 0.67 6.24
N THR A 157 -1.25 1.75 7.02
CA THR A 157 -1.85 3.05 6.66
C THR A 157 -1.30 3.54 5.31
N GLY A 158 0.02 3.54 5.12
CA GLY A 158 0.61 3.93 3.83
C GLY A 158 0.22 3.00 2.68
N ALA A 159 0.23 1.69 2.91
CA ALA A 159 -0.13 0.69 1.90
C ALA A 159 -1.59 0.80 1.46
N PHE A 160 -2.48 1.25 2.35
CA PHE A 160 -3.90 1.34 2.10
C PHE A 160 -4.37 2.71 1.59
N SER A 161 -3.49 3.71 1.62
CA SER A 161 -3.77 5.09 1.19
C SER A 161 -4.18 5.28 -0.27
N LEU A 162 -4.12 4.23 -1.09
CA LEU A 162 -4.51 4.24 -2.51
C LEU A 162 -5.51 3.13 -2.87
N LEU A 163 -6.15 2.49 -1.87
CA LEU A 163 -7.10 1.41 -2.13
C LEU A 163 -8.35 1.88 -2.87
N ASP A 164 -8.81 3.10 -2.62
CA ASP A 164 -9.90 3.74 -3.35
C ASP A 164 -9.58 3.89 -4.84
N ALA A 165 -8.37 4.34 -5.18
CA ALA A 165 -7.89 4.40 -6.56
C ALA A 165 -7.71 3.00 -7.18
N LEU A 166 -7.18 2.03 -6.43
CA LEU A 166 -6.93 0.66 -6.90
C LEU A 166 -8.22 -0.14 -7.13
N LEU A 167 -9.21 0.01 -6.25
CA LEU A 167 -10.48 -0.72 -6.26
C LEU A 167 -11.58 0.04 -7.00
N GLY A 168 -11.43 1.36 -7.18
CA GLY A 168 -12.45 2.22 -7.77
C GLY A 168 -13.68 2.37 -6.87
N LEU A 169 -13.52 2.24 -5.55
CA LEU A 169 -14.59 2.37 -4.55
C LEU A 169 -14.27 3.55 -3.63
N GLY A 170 -15.30 4.12 -2.97
CA GLY A 170 -15.06 5.13 -1.94
C GLY A 170 -14.28 4.54 -0.76
N MET A 171 -13.33 5.29 -0.21
CA MET A 171 -12.49 4.83 0.91
C MET A 171 -13.35 4.34 2.10
N GLU A 172 -14.40 5.07 2.47
CA GLU A 172 -15.34 4.66 3.52
C GLU A 172 -15.92 3.26 3.31
N GLN A 173 -16.38 2.95 2.08
CA GLN A 173 -16.97 1.65 1.74
C GLN A 173 -15.92 0.52 1.85
N ILE A 174 -14.68 0.81 1.46
CA ILE A 174 -13.58 -0.14 1.56
C ILE A 174 -13.25 -0.42 3.04
N LEU A 175 -13.17 0.63 3.86
CA LEU A 175 -12.82 0.51 5.28
C LEU A 175 -13.90 -0.24 6.08
N GLU A 176 -15.18 -0.01 5.77
CA GLU A 176 -16.30 -0.74 6.37
C GLU A 176 -16.20 -2.26 6.13
N ALA A 177 -15.79 -2.66 4.93
CA ALA A 177 -15.59 -4.06 4.57
C ALA A 177 -14.34 -4.69 5.22
N MET A 178 -13.27 -3.91 5.43
CA MET A 178 -11.98 -4.39 5.93
C MET A 178 -11.84 -4.41 7.46
N ARG A 179 -12.76 -3.76 8.20
CA ARG A 179 -12.77 -3.68 9.67
C ARG A 179 -11.38 -3.33 10.26
N LEU A 180 -10.82 -2.21 9.81
CA LEU A 180 -9.53 -1.72 10.29
C LEU A 180 -9.60 -1.11 11.70
N PRO A 181 -8.50 -1.12 12.47
CA PRO A 181 -8.37 -0.32 13.68
C PRO A 181 -8.71 1.15 13.42
N GLU A 182 -9.41 1.78 14.36
CA GLU A 182 -9.87 3.17 14.29
C GLU A 182 -8.74 4.15 13.92
N PRO A 183 -7.52 4.09 14.51
CA PRO A 183 -6.45 5.03 14.15
C PRO A 183 -5.96 4.95 12.70
N ILE A 184 -6.12 3.79 12.04
CA ILE A 184 -5.79 3.61 10.62
C ILE A 184 -6.91 4.18 9.76
N SER A 185 -8.16 3.85 10.10
CA SER A 185 -9.33 4.37 9.41
C SER A 185 -9.40 5.89 9.45
N ASP A 186 -9.13 6.49 10.62
CA ASP A 186 -9.13 7.95 10.79
C ASP A 186 -8.13 8.63 9.86
N ALA A 187 -6.91 8.10 9.79
CA ALA A 187 -5.87 8.65 8.92
C ALA A 187 -6.21 8.50 7.43
N LEU A 188 -6.80 7.37 7.04
CA LEU A 188 -7.20 7.11 5.64
C LEU A 188 -8.42 7.93 5.20
N LEU A 189 -9.28 8.32 6.14
CA LEU A 189 -10.44 9.19 5.89
C LEU A 189 -10.12 10.68 5.99
N GLY A 190 -8.93 11.04 6.49
CA GLY A 190 -8.59 12.45 6.75
C GLY A 190 -9.23 13.01 8.02
N ASN A 191 -9.70 12.15 8.93
CA ASN A 191 -10.23 12.53 10.24
C ASN A 191 -9.12 12.88 11.25
N GLY A 192 -7.85 12.81 10.84
CA GLY A 192 -6.70 13.06 11.68
C GLY A 192 -6.21 11.79 12.39
N GLY A 193 -5.79 11.95 13.64
CA GLY A 193 -5.25 10.85 14.43
C GLY A 193 -3.74 10.66 14.28
N ARG A 194 -3.20 9.68 15.00
CA ARG A 194 -1.76 9.53 15.22
C ARG A 194 -0.94 9.19 13.96
N TYR A 195 -1.57 8.60 12.93
CA TYR A 195 -0.90 8.23 11.68
C TYR A 195 -1.03 9.29 10.59
N GLN A 196 -1.95 10.24 10.73
CA GLN A 196 -2.18 11.31 9.74
C GLN A 196 -0.92 12.13 9.46
N PRO A 197 -0.13 12.61 10.46
CA PRO A 197 1.03 13.45 10.16
C PRO A 197 2.09 12.74 9.31
N PHE A 198 2.20 11.41 9.44
CA PHE A 198 3.11 10.61 8.63
C PHE A 198 2.60 10.43 7.20
N LEU A 199 1.28 10.24 7.04
CA LEU A 199 0.64 10.15 5.73
C LEU A 199 0.73 11.49 4.99
N ASP A 200 0.46 12.61 5.69
CA ASP A 200 0.56 13.96 5.13
C ASP A 200 1.96 14.26 4.61
N LEU A 201 3.00 13.88 5.37
CA LEU A 201 4.39 14.05 4.94
C LEU A 201 4.73 13.16 3.73
N ALA A 202 4.19 11.94 3.67
CA ALA A 202 4.34 11.10 2.48
C ALA A 202 3.67 11.73 1.25
N LEU A 203 2.45 12.26 1.39
CA LEU A 203 1.72 12.95 0.32
C LEU A 203 2.42 14.23 -0.15
N ALA A 204 2.93 15.05 0.77
CA ALA A 204 3.68 16.26 0.43
C ALA A 204 4.97 15.94 -0.36
N SER A 205 5.59 14.79 -0.07
CA SER A 205 6.79 14.34 -0.80
C SER A 205 6.53 14.07 -2.28
N GLU A 206 5.30 13.69 -2.64
CA GLU A 206 4.88 13.42 -4.02
C GLU A 206 4.60 14.73 -4.77
N ALA A 207 3.99 15.71 -4.10
CA ALA A 207 3.71 17.03 -4.67
C ALA A 207 4.98 17.81 -5.04
N GLY A 208 6.14 17.46 -4.48
CA GLY A 208 7.42 18.12 -4.75
C GLY A 208 7.54 19.51 -4.14
N ASP A 209 6.66 19.85 -3.18
CA ASP A 209 6.73 21.12 -2.44
C ASP A 209 7.74 20.99 -1.28
N GLY A 210 8.98 21.38 -1.54
CA GLY A 210 10.07 21.33 -0.55
C GLY A 210 9.79 22.13 0.72
N ARG A 211 8.94 23.17 0.66
CA ARG A 211 8.56 23.95 1.84
C ARG A 211 7.55 23.17 2.70
N ALA A 212 6.52 22.62 2.08
CA ALA A 212 5.53 21.80 2.78
C ALA A 212 6.18 20.58 3.46
N ILE A 213 7.11 19.91 2.76
CA ILE A 213 7.89 18.79 3.30
C ILE A 213 8.69 19.23 4.55
N ALA A 214 9.39 20.37 4.47
CA ALA A 214 10.18 20.87 5.59
C ALA A 214 9.32 21.25 6.80
N GLU A 215 8.17 21.90 6.58
CA GLU A 215 7.23 22.27 7.63
C GLU A 215 6.65 21.04 8.32
N GLN A 216 6.20 20.03 7.57
CA GLN A 216 5.62 18.80 8.12
C GLN A 216 6.67 17.90 8.80
N ALA A 217 7.87 17.78 8.23
CA ALA A 217 8.97 17.05 8.86
C ALA A 217 9.36 17.70 10.21
N ALA A 218 9.40 19.03 10.27
CA ALA A 218 9.69 19.74 11.51
C ALA A 218 8.62 19.51 12.59
N MET A 219 7.33 19.41 12.22
CA MET A 219 6.26 19.07 13.17
C MET A 219 6.43 17.67 13.80
N LEU A 220 7.03 16.73 13.07
CA LEU A 220 7.38 15.40 13.56
C LEU A 220 8.74 15.35 14.29
N GLY A 221 9.45 16.48 14.39
CA GLY A 221 10.81 16.53 14.97
C GLY A 221 11.87 15.89 14.07
N LEU A 222 11.60 15.76 12.78
CA LEU A 222 12.50 15.15 11.80
C LEU A 222 13.35 16.20 11.08
N THR A 223 14.63 15.88 10.90
CA THR A 223 15.53 16.67 10.06
C THR A 223 15.35 16.31 8.58
N ALA A 224 15.71 17.24 7.69
CA ALA A 224 15.73 16.97 6.25
C ALA A 224 16.62 15.75 5.89
N ALA A 225 17.72 15.54 6.62
CA ALA A 225 18.60 14.38 6.41
C ALA A 225 17.92 13.06 6.76
N GLN A 226 17.20 13.00 7.88
CA GLN A 226 16.42 11.81 8.27
C GLN A 226 15.31 11.52 7.26
N PHE A 227 14.57 12.55 6.84
CA PHE A 227 13.52 12.41 5.85
C PHE A 227 14.06 11.90 4.51
N ASN A 228 15.11 12.54 3.96
CA ASN A 228 15.69 12.14 2.68
C ASN A 228 16.25 10.71 2.71
N ALA A 229 16.90 10.32 3.81
CA ALA A 229 17.40 8.96 3.98
C ALA A 229 16.25 7.93 4.01
N ALA A 230 15.17 8.23 4.72
CA ALA A 230 13.98 7.37 4.76
C ALA A 230 13.31 7.26 3.38
N GLN A 231 13.20 8.38 2.64
CA GLN A 231 12.60 8.41 1.31
C GLN A 231 13.38 7.56 0.29
N LEU A 232 14.71 7.68 0.27
CA LEU A 232 15.55 6.87 -0.61
C LEU A 232 15.46 5.38 -0.28
N GLN A 233 15.43 5.01 1.02
CA GLN A 233 15.25 3.63 1.43
C GLN A 233 13.86 3.08 1.08
N ALA A 234 12.82 3.90 1.18
CA ALA A 234 11.46 3.52 0.82
C ALA A 234 11.32 3.26 -0.69
N LEU A 235 11.93 4.11 -1.52
CA LEU A 235 12.00 3.93 -2.98
C LEU A 235 12.74 2.63 -3.34
N ALA A 236 13.95 2.44 -2.80
CA ALA A 236 14.74 1.22 -3.05
C ALA A 236 14.01 -0.06 -2.60
N PHE A 237 13.26 0.01 -1.49
CA PHE A 237 12.43 -1.09 -1.02
C PHE A 237 11.30 -1.42 -2.00
N ALA A 238 10.59 -0.40 -2.50
CA ALA A 238 9.51 -0.59 -3.45
C ALA A 238 10.02 -1.13 -4.80
N ASP A 239 11.17 -0.65 -5.27
CA ASP A 239 11.80 -1.12 -6.52
C ASP A 239 12.23 -2.59 -6.44
N ALA A 240 12.67 -3.05 -5.27
CA ALA A 240 13.07 -4.45 -5.04
C ALA A 240 11.86 -5.40 -4.95
N MET A 241 10.65 -4.89 -4.76
CA MET A 241 9.42 -5.67 -4.74
C MET A 241 8.91 -5.82 -6.19
N GLU A 242 9.50 -6.74 -6.96
CA GLU A 242 9.00 -7.05 -8.31
C GLU A 242 7.54 -7.55 -8.26
N PHE A 243 6.64 -6.82 -8.92
CA PHE A 243 5.23 -7.18 -9.11
C PHE A 243 4.98 -7.85 -10.46
#